data_AF-A0A945SRK7-F1
#
_entry.id   AF-A0A945SRK7-F1
#
_cell.length_a   1.000
_cell.length_b   1.000
_cell.length_c   1.000
_cell.angle_alpha   90.00
_cell.angle_beta   90.00
_cell.angle_gamma   90.00
#
_symmetry.space_group_name_H-M   'P 1'
#
loop_
_entity.id
_entity.type
_entity.pdbx_description
1 polymer ?
#
loop_
_entity_poly.entity_id
_entity_poly.type
_entity_poly.pdbx_seq_one_letter_code
_entity_poly.pdbx_strand_id
1 'polypeptide(L)'
;MAARFRVGDLNGGRLRHGDWVSLRAVHGGYMSMNRDGIIYANRDRAGKAEKFRLIRAVNQPGLIRSGELFVLVSALGVFVVPDLKTGNLKATKQKPGAHEYFVITPD
;
A
#
# COMPACT_ATOMS: atom_id res chain seq x y z
N MET A 1 -11.35 -8.28 -13.84
CA MET A 1 -10.56 -9.13 -12.91
C MET A 1 -9.82 -8.18 -11.98
N ALA A 2 -10.08 -8.19 -10.68
CA ALA A 2 -9.35 -7.33 -9.74
C ALA A 2 -7.98 -7.94 -9.43
N ALA A 3 -6.92 -7.14 -9.43
CA ALA A 3 -5.61 -7.58 -8.99
C ALA A 3 -5.61 -7.79 -7.47
N ARG A 4 -5.16 -8.96 -7.01
CA ARG A 4 -5.09 -9.32 -5.59
C ARG A 4 -3.67 -9.29 -5.08
N PHE A 5 -3.50 -8.87 -3.83
CA PHE A 5 -2.23 -8.92 -3.11
C PHE A 5 -2.41 -9.62 -1.79
N ARG A 6 -1.45 -10.47 -1.43
CA ARG A 6 -1.29 -10.93 -0.05
C ARG A 6 -0.59 -9.84 0.74
N VAL A 7 -1.19 -9.46 1.87
CA VAL A 7 -0.60 -8.49 2.80
C VAL A 7 0.23 -9.25 3.84
N GLY A 8 1.53 -8.98 3.89
CA GLY A 8 2.41 -9.44 4.96
C GLY A 8 2.61 -8.33 5.98
N ASP A 9 2.05 -8.51 7.18
CA ASP A 9 2.28 -7.64 8.35
C ASP A 9 3.72 -7.84 8.87
N LEU A 10 4.51 -6.76 8.89
CA LEU A 10 5.91 -6.77 9.32
C LEU A 10 6.07 -6.37 10.79
N ASN A 11 4.98 -6.03 11.46
CA ASN A 11 4.90 -5.64 12.87
C ASN A 11 4.39 -6.80 13.73
N GLY A 12 3.62 -7.70 13.12
CA GLY A 12 3.06 -8.90 13.74
C GLY A 12 1.68 -8.69 14.36
N GLY A 13 0.89 -9.76 14.37
CA GLY A 13 -0.47 -9.73 14.92
C GLY A 13 -1.51 -9.31 13.88
N ARG A 14 -2.24 -8.24 14.17
CA ARG A 14 -3.31 -7.70 13.30
C ARG A 14 -2.87 -6.34 12.78
N LEU A 15 -3.13 -6.08 11.50
CA LEU A 15 -2.85 -4.80 10.85
C LEU A 15 -3.46 -3.61 11.61
N ARG A 16 -2.64 -2.61 11.86
CA ARG A 16 -2.96 -1.35 12.55
C ARG A 16 -2.49 -0.15 11.73
N HIS A 17 -3.05 1.00 12.07
CA HIS A 17 -2.54 2.30 11.61
C HIS A 17 -1.04 2.42 11.91
N GLY A 18 -0.26 2.72 10.88
CA GLY A 18 1.18 2.93 10.97
C GLY A 18 2.02 1.66 10.80
N ASP A 19 1.41 0.49 10.66
CA ASP A 19 2.14 -0.75 10.45
C ASP A 19 2.86 -0.78 9.11
N TRP A 20 4.05 -1.39 9.11
CA TRP A 20 4.77 -1.68 7.90
C TRP A 20 4.24 -2.98 7.31
N VAL A 21 3.98 -2.95 6.01
CA VAL A 21 3.49 -4.10 5.25
C VAL A 21 4.36 -4.34 4.04
N SER A 22 4.38 -5.59 3.60
CA SER A 22 4.77 -5.98 2.25
C SER A 22 3.53 -6.44 1.49
N LEU A 23 3.48 -6.17 0.19
CA LEU A 23 2.37 -6.58 -0.67
C LEU A 23 2.90 -7.53 -1.73
N ARG A 24 2.44 -8.78 -1.71
CA ARG A 24 2.89 -9.81 -2.66
C ARG A 24 1.77 -10.13 -3.64
N ALA A 25 2.02 -9.85 -4.92
CA ALA A 25 1.11 -10.22 -6.00
C ALA A 25 0.96 -11.74 -6.09
N VAL A 26 -0.12 -12.20 -6.72
CA VAL A 26 -0.43 -13.64 -6.86
C VAL A 26 0.68 -14.41 -7.58
N HIS A 27 1.32 -13.81 -8.59
CA HIS A 27 2.46 -14.39 -9.30
C HIS A 27 3.78 -14.39 -8.48
N GLY A 28 3.73 -13.97 -7.22
CA GLY A 28 4.84 -14.09 -6.28
C GLY A 28 5.73 -12.86 -6.16
N GLY A 29 5.59 -11.86 -7.03
CA GLY A 29 6.35 -10.62 -6.98
C GLY A 29 5.88 -9.65 -5.88
N TYR A 30 6.81 -9.02 -5.18
CA TYR A 30 6.53 -7.97 -4.21
C TYR A 30 6.34 -6.62 -4.92
N MET A 31 5.36 -5.85 -4.45
CA MET A 31 5.19 -4.45 -4.81
C MET A 31 6.42 -3.67 -4.35
N SER A 32 6.95 -2.80 -5.22
CA SER A 32 8.15 -2.02 -5.02
C SER A 32 7.94 -0.62 -5.57
N MET A 33 8.52 0.39 -4.93
CA MET A 33 8.60 1.75 -5.47
C MET A 33 10.06 2.16 -5.61
N ASN A 34 10.48 2.53 -6.82
CA ASN A 34 11.83 3.04 -7.05
C ASN A 34 11.94 4.52 -6.61
N ARG A 35 13.14 5.10 -6.69
CA ARG A 35 13.39 6.50 -6.30
C ARG A 35 12.67 7.53 -7.18
N ASP A 36 12.34 7.15 -8.41
CA ASP A 36 11.62 8.00 -9.36
C ASP A 36 10.09 7.92 -9.17
N GLY A 37 9.62 7.16 -8.17
CA GLY A 37 8.20 6.99 -7.88
C GLY A 37 7.48 6.01 -8.79
N ILE A 38 8.20 5.24 -9.60
CA ILE A 38 7.62 4.19 -10.44
C ILE A 38 7.37 2.95 -9.58
N ILE A 39 6.16 2.40 -9.72
CA ILE A 39 5.68 1.27 -8.94
C ILE A 39 5.70 0.00 -9.80
N TYR A 40 6.29 -1.06 -9.27
CA TYR A 40 6.37 -2.38 -9.89
C TYR A 40 5.87 -3.46 -8.92
N ALA A 41 5.57 -4.65 -9.44
CA ALA A 41 5.22 -5.82 -8.63
C ALA A 41 6.02 -7.06 -9.07
N ASN A 42 7.33 -6.92 -9.23
CA ASN A 42 8.20 -7.92 -9.86
C ASN A 42 9.43 -8.31 -9.02
N ARG A 43 9.47 -7.91 -7.75
CA ARG A 43 10.61 -8.23 -6.88
C ARG A 43 10.42 -9.60 -6.24
N ASP A 44 11.46 -10.41 -6.25
CA ASP A 44 11.51 -11.75 -5.69
C ASP A 44 11.64 -11.74 -4.15
N ARG A 45 12.18 -10.66 -3.58
CA ARG A 45 12.36 -10.47 -2.14
C ARG A 45 11.93 -9.08 -1.67
N ALA A 46 11.45 -9.00 -0.44
CA ALA A 46 11.08 -7.73 0.19
C ALA A 46 12.30 -7.03 0.83
N GLY A 47 12.78 -5.96 0.21
CA GLY A 47 13.78 -5.05 0.73
C GLY A 47 13.17 -3.77 1.30
N LYS A 48 13.92 -2.66 1.31
CA LYS A 48 13.42 -1.36 1.80
C LYS A 48 12.38 -0.74 0.85
N ALA A 49 12.50 -0.97 -0.46
CA ALA A 49 11.63 -0.39 -1.47
C ALA A 49 10.28 -1.14 -1.58
N GLU A 50 10.19 -2.34 -1.00
CA GLU A 50 9.01 -3.20 -1.01
C GLU A 50 8.20 -3.12 0.30
N LYS A 51 8.54 -2.13 1.14
CA LYS A 51 7.88 -1.89 2.43
C LYS A 51 7.12 -0.57 2.40
N PHE A 52 5.89 -0.63 2.87
CA PHE A 52 4.99 0.51 2.90
C PHE A 52 4.33 0.61 4.27
N ARG A 53 4.15 1.82 4.79
CA ARG A 53 3.29 2.07 5.94
C ARG A 53 1.85 2.13 5.49
N LEU A 54 0.99 1.46 6.24
CA LEU A 54 -0.45 1.51 6.05
C LEU A 54 -1.03 2.61 6.95
N ILE A 55 -1.54 3.68 6.34
CA ILE A 55 -2.11 4.83 7.05
C ILE A 55 -3.62 4.89 6.80
N ARG A 56 -4.42 4.76 7.88
CA ARG A 56 -5.88 4.92 7.84
C ARG A 56 -6.25 6.32 7.34
N ALA A 57 -7.30 6.43 6.52
CA ALA A 57 -7.79 7.72 6.03
C ALA A 57 -8.22 8.67 7.16
N VAL A 58 -8.79 8.13 8.24
CA VAL A 58 -9.17 8.89 9.44
C VAL A 58 -7.97 9.39 10.26
N ASN A 59 -6.76 8.92 9.96
CA ASN A 59 -5.51 9.30 10.62
C ASN A 59 -5.53 9.17 12.15
N GLN A 60 -6.16 8.13 12.65
CA GLN A 60 -6.23 7.80 14.08
C GLN A 60 -5.66 6.40 14.35
N PRO A 61 -5.04 6.17 15.52
CA PRO A 61 -4.64 4.84 15.95
C PRO A 61 -5.80 3.83 15.90
N GLY A 62 -5.50 2.56 15.65
CA GLY A 62 -6.50 1.49 15.64
C GLY A 62 -6.19 0.39 14.63
N LEU A 63 -6.99 -0.67 14.68
CA LEU A 63 -6.94 -1.76 13.70
C LEU A 63 -7.39 -1.27 12.32
N ILE A 64 -6.80 -1.84 11.28
CA ILE A 64 -7.34 -1.74 9.93
C ILE A 64 -8.44 -2.79 9.80
N ARG A 65 -9.66 -2.35 9.51
CA ARG A 65 -10.81 -3.25 9.33
C ARG A 65 -11.15 -3.40 7.85
N SER A 66 -11.79 -4.52 7.51
CA SER A 66 -12.39 -4.70 6.19
C SER A 66 -13.31 -3.53 5.86
N GLY A 67 -13.20 -3.00 4.65
CA GLY A 67 -13.97 -1.85 4.18
C GLY A 67 -13.40 -0.48 4.57
N GLU A 68 -12.43 -0.40 5.49
CA GLU A 68 -11.82 0.88 5.86
C GLU A 68 -10.89 1.40 4.75
N LEU A 69 -10.92 2.73 4.55
CA LEU A 69 -10.04 3.42 3.62
C LEU A 69 -8.65 3.62 4.24
N PHE A 70 -7.62 3.35 3.45
CA PHE A 70 -6.22 3.57 3.81
C PHE A 70 -5.37 3.99 2.62
N VAL A 71 -4.18 4.53 2.90
CA VAL A 71 -3.15 4.82 1.90
C VAL A 71 -1.86 4.11 2.28
N LEU A 72 -1.05 3.82 1.27
CA LEU A 72 0.29 3.26 1.43
C LEU A 72 1.32 4.40 1.37
N VAL A 73 2.28 4.39 2.29
CA VAL A 73 3.38 5.36 2.33
C VAL A 73 4.70 4.62 2.25
N SER A 74 5.49 4.90 1.22
CA SER A 74 6.83 4.30 1.07
C SER A 74 7.78 4.73 2.18
N ALA A 75 8.92 4.03 2.30
CA ALA A 75 10.03 4.41 3.18
C ALA A 75 10.59 5.83 2.93
N LEU A 76 10.32 6.41 1.75
CA LEU A 76 10.72 7.77 1.39
C LEU A 76 9.68 8.83 1.77
N GLY A 77 8.59 8.45 2.45
CA GLY A 77 7.51 9.36 2.80
C GLY A 77 6.61 9.75 1.63
N VAL A 78 6.67 8.99 0.52
CA VAL A 78 5.85 9.22 -0.68
C VAL A 78 4.63 8.32 -0.63
N PHE A 79 3.44 8.89 -0.84
CA PHE A 79 2.19 8.16 -0.94
C PHE A 79 2.13 7.37 -2.24
N VAL A 80 1.66 6.14 -2.17
CA VAL A 80 1.23 5.36 -3.32
C VAL A 80 -0.30 5.42 -3.34
N VAL A 81 -0.88 5.87 -4.45
CA VAL A 81 -2.32 6.10 -4.59
C VAL A 81 -2.85 5.57 -5.92
N PRO A 82 -4.14 5.16 -6.00
CA PRO A 82 -4.77 4.89 -7.27
C PRO A 82 -4.95 6.19 -8.07
N ASP A 83 -4.66 6.14 -9.36
CA ASP A 83 -4.91 7.23 -10.30
C ASP A 83 -6.22 7.01 -11.04
N LEU A 84 -7.22 7.81 -10.72
CA LEU A 84 -8.54 7.75 -11.38
C LEU A 84 -8.49 7.98 -12.89
N LYS A 85 -7.48 8.71 -13.40
CA LYS A 85 -7.40 9.03 -14.83
C LYS A 85 -6.89 7.86 -15.65
N THR A 86 -5.95 7.09 -15.10
CA THR A 86 -5.25 6.03 -15.84
C THR A 86 -5.61 4.63 -15.37
N GLY A 87 -6.22 4.49 -14.18
CA GLY A 87 -6.48 3.21 -13.54
C GLY A 87 -5.22 2.54 -12.95
N ASN A 88 -4.06 3.20 -13.06
CA ASN A 88 -2.79 2.70 -12.53
C ASN A 88 -2.52 3.22 -11.11
N LEU A 89 -1.42 2.79 -10.50
CA LEU A 89 -0.90 3.40 -9.29
C LEU A 89 0.07 4.53 -9.64
N LYS A 90 0.07 5.59 -8.84
CA LYS A 90 1.05 6.67 -8.93
C LYS A 90 1.65 6.98 -7.55
N ALA A 91 2.85 7.54 -7.56
CA ALA A 91 3.49 8.06 -6.38
C ALA A 91 3.28 9.57 -6.27
N THR A 92 2.97 10.08 -5.08
CA THR A 92 2.78 11.51 -4.84
C THR A 92 3.27 11.92 -3.44
N LYS A 93 3.79 13.14 -3.33
CA LYS A 93 4.09 13.77 -2.03
C LYS A 93 2.93 14.61 -1.50
N GLN A 94 1.91 14.83 -2.32
CA GLN A 94 0.73 15.58 -1.94
C GLN A 94 -0.18 14.71 -1.07
N LYS A 95 -0.91 15.34 -0.16
CA LYS A 95 -1.93 14.65 0.63
C LYS A 95 -2.96 14.02 -0.33
N PRO A 96 -3.26 12.71 -0.20
CA PRO A 96 -4.26 12.05 -1.04
C PRO A 96 -5.62 12.74 -0.99
N GLY A 97 -6.27 12.89 -2.14
CA GLY A 97 -7.67 13.30 -2.25
C GLY A 97 -8.63 12.18 -1.84
N ALA A 98 -9.92 12.50 -1.71
CA ALA A 98 -10.94 11.55 -1.21
C ALA A 98 -11.03 10.22 -1.99
N HIS A 99 -10.63 10.20 -3.26
CA HIS A 99 -10.65 9.02 -4.13
C HIS A 99 -9.29 8.34 -4.30
N GLU A 100 -8.25 8.82 -3.61
CA GLU A 100 -6.87 8.35 -3.72
C GLU A 100 -6.51 7.39 -2.56
N TYR A 101 -7.50 6.63 -2.10
CA TYR A 101 -7.39 5.67 -1.02
C TYR A 101 -7.72 4.26 -1.51
N PHE A 102 -7.13 3.26 -0.87
CA PHE A 102 -7.44 1.84 -1.04
C PHE A 102 -8.46 1.39 0.00
N VAL A 103 -9.19 0.34 -0.34
CA VAL A 103 -10.00 -0.44 0.60
C VAL A 103 -9.34 -1.80 0.77
N ILE A 104 -9.31 -2.33 2.00
CA ILE A 104 -8.96 -3.73 2.24
C ILE A 104 -10.25 -4.53 2.37
N THR A 105 -10.37 -5.64 1.66
CA THR A 105 -11.46 -6.60 1.80
C THR A 105 -10.86 -7.99 2.00
N PRO A 106 -11.52 -8.88 2.77
CA PRO A 106 -11.21 -10.29 2.71
C PRO A 106 -11.43 -10.82 1.27
N ASP A 107 -10.72 -11.88 0.96
CA ASP A 107 -10.85 -12.62 -0.31
C ASP A 107 -12.16 -13.41 -0.40
#